data_AF-A0A257KWV3-F1
#
_entry.id   AF-A0A257KWV3-F1
#
_cell.length_a   1.000
_cell.length_b   1.000
_cell.length_c   1.000
_cell.angle_alpha   90.00
_cell.angle_beta   90.00
_cell.angle_gamma   90.00
#
_symmetry.space_group_name_H-M   'P 1'
#
loop_
_entity.id
_entity.type
_entity.pdbx_description
1 polymer ?
#
loop_
_entity_poly.entity_id
_entity_poly.type
_entity_poly.pdbx_seq_one_letter_code
_entity_poly.pdbx_strand_id
1 'polypeptide(L)'
;MLKLDPATRVEQRCDARAMGIVGREHKGYRPDEFVAYAFADPVMRGTHIKAPGGAIRSGGKWYKLSYMCETSSDGLEIKSFSYQLGAEVPRSEWDAHYLVPR
;
A
#
# COMPACT_ATOMS: atom_id res chain seq x y z
N MET A 1 5.10 12.11 -22.27
CA MET A 1 4.24 11.33 -21.36
C MET A 1 5.16 10.34 -20.63
N LEU A 2 5.54 10.60 -19.37
CA LEU A 2 6.39 9.68 -18.63
C LEU A 2 5.63 8.38 -18.41
N LYS A 3 5.96 7.34 -19.18
CA LYS A 3 5.53 5.99 -18.87
C LYS A 3 6.34 5.58 -17.63
N LEU A 4 5.66 5.49 -16.48
CA LEU A 4 6.22 4.78 -15.34
C LEU A 4 6.71 3.40 -15.81
N ASP A 5 7.86 2.98 -15.30
CA ASP A 5 8.33 1.61 -15.43
C ASP A 5 7.16 0.64 -15.11
N PRO A 6 7.00 -0.47 -15.86
CA PRO A 6 5.90 -1.40 -15.64
C PRO A 6 5.74 -1.84 -14.19
N ALA A 7 6.84 -2.06 -13.45
CA ALA A 7 6.78 -2.44 -12.05
C ALA A 7 6.23 -1.31 -11.17
N THR A 8 6.70 -0.07 -11.38
CA THR A 8 6.17 1.11 -10.67
C THR A 8 4.68 1.32 -10.95
N ARG A 9 4.21 1.02 -12.16
CA ARG A 9 2.78 1.11 -12.49
C ARG A 9 1.95 0.10 -11.70
N VAL A 10 2.43 -1.15 -11.61
CA VAL A 10 1.77 -2.21 -10.83
C VAL A 10 1.69 -1.79 -9.36
N GLU A 11 2.81 -1.39 -8.77
CA GLU A 11 2.88 -0.94 -7.38
C GLU A 11 1.89 0.20 -7.09
N GLN A 12 1.93 1.28 -7.88
CA GLN A 12 1.05 2.44 -7.70
C GLN A 12 -0.44 2.08 -7.83
N ARG A 13 -0.79 1.11 -8.69
CA ARG A 13 -2.18 0.63 -8.83
C ARG A 13 -2.60 -0.21 -7.63
N CYS A 14 -1.73 -1.08 -7.15
CA CYS A 14 -2.00 -1.93 -5.99
C CYS A 14 -2.09 -1.10 -4.70
N ASP A 15 -1.24 -0.11 -4.51
CA ASP A 15 -1.29 0.82 -3.37
C ASP A 15 -2.58 1.65 -3.37
N ALA A 16 -2.97 2.18 -4.54
CA ALA A 16 -4.24 2.89 -4.70
C ALA A 16 -5.44 1.98 -4.40
N ARG A 17 -5.38 0.71 -4.83
CA ARG A 17 -6.41 -0.28 -4.49
C ARG A 17 -6.47 -0.55 -3.00
N ALA A 18 -5.32 -0.69 -2.32
CA ALA A 18 -5.23 -0.90 -0.87
C ALA A 18 -5.89 0.24 -0.10
N MET A 19 -5.55 1.49 -0.44
CA MET A 19 -6.16 2.67 0.17
C MET A 19 -7.68 2.72 -0.08
N GLY A 20 -8.10 2.48 -1.32
CA GLY A 20 -9.51 2.53 -1.70
C GLY A 20 -10.36 1.44 -1.06
N ILE A 21 -9.85 0.22 -0.92
CA ILE A 21 -10.58 -0.87 -0.27
C ILE A 21 -10.67 -0.66 1.24
N VAL A 22 -9.58 -0.22 1.90
CA VAL A 22 -9.61 0.07 3.34
C VAL A 22 -10.59 1.19 3.66
N GLY A 23 -10.56 2.29 2.91
CA GLY A 23 -11.51 3.40 3.12
C GLY A 23 -12.98 3.01 2.89
N ARG A 24 -13.23 1.97 2.09
CA ARG A 24 -14.58 1.45 1.81
C ARG A 24 -15.06 0.48 2.89
N GLU A 25 -14.20 -0.44 3.31
CA GLU A 25 -14.55 -1.54 4.22
C GLU A 25 -14.49 -1.15 5.70
N HIS A 26 -13.62 -0.19 6.06
CA HIS A 26 -13.45 0.26 7.43
C HIS A 26 -13.99 1.68 7.64
N LYS A 27 -15.20 1.79 8.21
CA LYS A 27 -15.81 3.08 8.54
C LYS A 27 -14.87 3.93 9.40
N GLY A 28 -14.69 5.20 9.02
CA GLY A 28 -13.83 6.15 9.71
C GLY A 28 -12.40 6.22 9.18
N TYR A 29 -11.97 5.26 8.36
CA TYR A 29 -10.70 5.33 7.66
C TYR A 29 -10.84 6.19 6.40
N ARG A 30 -9.91 7.13 6.22
CA ARG A 30 -9.75 7.94 5.00
C ARG A 30 -8.27 7.91 4.60
N PRO A 31 -7.81 6.80 4.00
CA PRO A 31 -6.41 6.67 3.66
C PRO A 31 -5.99 7.74 2.66
N ASP A 32 -4.89 8.43 2.94
CA ASP A 32 -4.35 9.48 2.06
C ASP A 32 -2.92 9.20 1.58
N GLU A 33 -2.27 8.19 2.16
CA GLU A 33 -0.91 7.78 1.80
C GLU A 33 -0.67 6.30 2.11
N PHE A 34 0.20 5.68 1.30
CA PHE A 34 0.65 4.31 1.44
C PHE A 34 2.17 4.25 1.32
N VAL A 35 2.83 3.54 2.23
CA VAL A 35 4.27 3.27 2.19
C VAL A 35 4.48 1.76 2.16
N ALA A 36 4.82 1.21 0.99
CA ALA A 36 4.89 -0.24 0.78
C ALA A 36 6.06 -0.93 1.48
N TYR A 37 7.12 -0.19 1.79
CA TYR A 37 8.39 -0.66 2.34
C TYR A 37 8.61 -0.29 3.82
N ALA A 38 7.56 0.10 4.55
CA ALA A 38 7.70 0.64 5.91
C ALA A 38 8.41 -0.33 6.89
N PHE A 39 8.00 -1.59 6.91
CA PHE A 39 8.49 -2.64 7.80
C PHE A 39 9.18 -3.81 7.08
N ALA A 40 8.97 -3.94 5.76
CA ALA A 40 9.61 -4.94 4.92
C ALA A 40 9.43 -4.57 3.45
N ASP A 41 10.45 -4.86 2.62
CA ASP A 41 10.45 -4.49 1.21
C ASP A 41 9.35 -5.21 0.41
N PRO A 42 8.71 -4.53 -0.55
CA PRO A 42 7.81 -5.17 -1.49
C PRO A 42 8.57 -6.11 -2.43
N VAL A 43 7.93 -7.23 -2.77
CA VAL A 43 8.48 -8.24 -3.67
C VAL A 43 7.70 -8.23 -4.97
N MET A 44 8.38 -7.89 -6.06
CA MET A 44 7.84 -7.85 -7.42
C MET A 44 8.15 -9.13 -8.21
N ARG A 45 7.15 -9.68 -8.90
CA ARG A 45 7.27 -10.82 -9.83
C ARG A 45 6.34 -10.62 -11.03
N GLY A 46 6.83 -9.97 -12.08
CA GLY A 46 6.01 -9.67 -13.27
C GLY A 46 4.83 -8.76 -12.91
N THR A 47 3.62 -9.25 -13.09
CA THR A 47 2.36 -8.56 -12.74
C THR A 47 1.94 -8.72 -11.27
N HIS A 48 2.72 -9.46 -10.48
CA HIS A 48 2.45 -9.70 -9.06
C HIS A 48 3.33 -8.81 -8.18
N ILE A 49 2.70 -8.27 -7.14
CA ILE A 49 3.38 -7.56 -6.06
C ILE A 49 2.88 -8.08 -4.71
N LYS A 50 3.83 -8.26 -3.79
CA LYS A 50 3.53 -8.50 -2.38
C LYS A 50 4.18 -7.41 -1.55
N ALA A 51 3.40 -6.70 -0.74
CA ALA A 51 3.91 -5.74 0.24
C ALA A 51 3.67 -6.32 1.65
N PRO A 52 4.63 -7.07 2.23
CA PRO A 52 4.43 -7.75 3.51
C PRO A 52 4.49 -6.81 4.72
N GLY A 53 5.11 -5.63 4.57
CA GLY A 53 5.35 -4.68 5.66
C GLY A 53 4.95 -3.26 5.29
N GLY A 54 3.86 -3.07 4.56
CA GLY A 54 3.38 -1.74 4.24
C GLY A 54 2.76 -1.00 5.44
N ALA A 55 2.51 0.30 5.25
CA ALA A 55 1.75 1.12 6.17
C ALA A 55 0.81 2.05 5.41
N ILE A 56 -0.37 2.31 5.97
CA ILE A 56 -1.32 3.30 5.43
C ILE A 56 -1.49 4.43 6.42
N ARG A 57 -1.60 5.66 5.91
CA ARG A 57 -1.95 6.80 6.74
C ARG A 57 -3.41 7.15 6.57
N SER A 58 -4.12 7.29 7.68
CA SER A 58 -5.53 7.69 7.71
C SER A 58 -5.76 8.60 8.91
N GLY A 59 -6.30 9.80 8.68
CA GLY A 59 -6.60 10.74 9.77
C GLY A 59 -5.38 11.18 10.57
N GLY A 60 -4.20 11.26 9.93
CA GLY A 60 -2.94 11.64 10.57
C GLY A 60 -2.31 10.54 11.44
N LYS A 61 -2.81 9.30 11.36
CA LYS A 61 -2.25 8.13 12.04
C LYS A 61 -1.83 7.08 11.03
N TRP A 62 -0.78 6.33 11.35
CA TRP A 62 -0.28 5.25 10.53
C TRP A 62 -0.77 3.90 11.05
N TYR A 63 -1.10 2.99 10.14
CA TYR A 63 -1.57 1.63 10.45
C TYR A 63 -0.78 0.63 9.62
N LYS A 64 -0.38 -0.48 10.23
CA LYS A 64 0.30 -1.57 9.51
C LYS A 64 -0.65 -2.15 8.46
N LEU A 65 -0.15 -2.41 7.26
CA LEU A 65 -0.92 -3.08 6.23
C LEU A 65 -0.03 -3.98 5.40
N SER A 66 -0.48 -5.21 5.17
CA SER A 66 0.14 -6.09 4.18
C SER A 66 -0.84 -6.41 3.07
N TYR A 67 -0.34 -6.58 1.84
CA TYR A 67 -1.18 -7.03 0.73
C TYR A 67 -0.47 -7.98 -0.23
N MET A 68 -1.27 -8.69 -1.00
CA MET A 68 -0.90 -9.36 -2.24
C MET A 68 -1.81 -8.86 -3.36
N CYS A 69 -1.21 -8.48 -4.48
CA CYS A 69 -1.93 -7.90 -5.60
C CYS A 69 -1.37 -8.40 -6.93
N GLU A 70 -2.27 -8.67 -7.86
CA GLU A 70 -1.95 -9.06 -9.23
C GLU A 70 -2.69 -8.13 -10.20
N THR A 71 -1.99 -7.66 -11.23
CA THR A 71 -2.59 -6.86 -12.30
C THR A 71 -2.69 -7.61 -13.61
N SER A 72 -3.42 -7.04 -14.57
CA SER A 72 -3.25 -7.34 -15.99
C SER A 72 -1.81 -7.09 -16.46
N SER A 73 -1.46 -7.63 -17.62
CA SER A 73 -0.12 -7.49 -18.23
C SER A 73 0.28 -6.05 -18.55
N ASP A 74 -0.70 -5.15 -18.74
CA ASP A 74 -0.47 -3.71 -18.91
C ASP A 74 -0.36 -2.94 -17.57
N GLY A 75 -0.55 -3.62 -16.45
CA GLY A 75 -0.49 -3.05 -15.11
C GLY A 75 -1.66 -2.12 -14.76
N LEU A 76 -2.79 -2.18 -15.48
CA LEU A 76 -3.90 -1.24 -15.30
C LEU A 76 -5.08 -1.81 -14.51
N GLU A 77 -5.42 -3.07 -14.73
CA GLU A 77 -6.56 -3.74 -14.10
C GLU A 77 -6.09 -4.61 -12.95
N ILE A 78 -6.76 -4.54 -11.80
CA ILE A 78 -6.50 -5.43 -10.66
C ILE A 78 -7.24 -6.76 -10.90
N LYS A 79 -6.50 -7.86 -11.02
CA LYS A 79 -7.05 -9.21 -11.23
C LYS A 79 -7.35 -9.92 -9.92
N SER A 80 -6.44 -9.81 -8.97
CA SER A 80 -6.63 -10.34 -7.62
C SER A 80 -6.05 -9.37 -6.58
N PHE A 81 -6.69 -9.30 -5.42
CA PHE A 81 -6.26 -8.44 -4.34
C PHE A 81 -6.69 -9.02 -2.99
N SER A 82 -5.74 -9.15 -2.08
CA SER A 82 -5.98 -9.48 -0.68
C SER A 82 -5.12 -8.61 0.22
N TYR A 83 -5.62 -8.27 1.40
CA TYR A 83 -4.89 -7.45 2.36
C TYR A 83 -5.21 -7.84 3.79
N GLN A 84 -4.34 -7.43 4.70
CA GLN A 84 -4.56 -7.50 6.14
C GLN A 84 -4.21 -6.14 6.76
N LEU A 85 -5.22 -5.51 7.36
CA LEU A 85 -5.06 -4.30 8.16
C LEU A 85 -4.65 -4.68 9.58
N GLY A 86 -3.57 -4.10 10.06
CA GLY A 86 -3.02 -4.31 11.40
C GLY A 86 -3.27 -3.14 12.35
N ALA A 87 -2.53 -3.14 13.45
CA ALA A 87 -2.62 -2.11 14.47
C ALA A 87 -2.05 -0.75 14.02
N GLU A 88 -2.42 0.30 14.75
CA GLU A 88 -1.80 1.63 14.67
C GLU A 88 -0.29 1.53 14.97
N VAL A 89 0.53 2.23 14.18
CA VAL A 89 1.97 2.35 14.39
C VAL A 89 2.22 3.46 15.41
N PRO A 90 2.86 3.17 16.57
CA PRO A 90 3.20 4.18 17.55
C PRO A 90 4.03 5.31 16.94
N ARG A 91 3.73 6.55 17.31
CA ARG A 91 4.41 7.74 16.75
C ARG A 91 5.93 7.72 16.96
N SER A 92 6.40 7.06 18.02
CA SER A 92 7.83 6.87 18.29
C SER A 92 8.55 6.00 17.25
N GLU A 93 7.82 5.18 16.49
CA GLU A 93 8.40 4.29 15.47
C GLU A 93 8.41 4.92 14.07
N TRP A 94 7.78 6.08 13.89
CA TRP A 94 7.51 6.65 12.57
C TRP A 94 8.77 6.99 11.77
N ASP A 95 9.73 7.68 12.40
CA ASP A 95 10.98 8.09 11.74
C ASP A 95 11.81 6.89 11.28
N ALA A 96 11.78 5.78 12.03
CA ALA A 96 12.49 4.54 11.70
C ALA A 96 11.89 3.82 10.47
N HIS A 97 10.64 4.11 10.13
CA HIS A 97 9.87 3.46 9.06
C HIS A 97 9.48 4.42 7.94
N TYR A 98 10.12 5.59 7.85
CA TYR A 98 9.85 6.63 6.84
C TYR A 98 8.40 7.12 6.84
N LEU A 99 7.72 7.05 8.00
CA LEU A 99 6.32 7.44 8.13
C LEU A 99 6.25 8.90 8.57
N VAL A 100 5.97 9.81 7.65
CA VAL A 100 5.97 11.24 7.99
C VAL A 100 4.64 11.68 8.61
N PRO A 101 4.66 12.67 9.53
CA PRO A 101 3.46 13.40 9.89
C PRO A 101 2.92 14.18 8.67
N ARG A 102 1.62 14.49 8.69
CA ARG A 102 0.99 15.35 7.68
C ARG A 102 1.47 16.79 7.74
#